data_AF-A0A821LUY9-F1
#
_entry.id   AF-A0A821LUY9-F1
#
_cell.length_a   1.000
_cell.length_b   1.000
_cell.length_c   1.000
_cell.angle_alpha   90.00
_cell.angle_beta   90.00
_cell.angle_gamma   90.00
#
_symmetry.space_group_name_H-M   'P 1'
#
loop_
_entity.id
_entity.type
_entity.pdbx_description
1 polymer ?
#
loop_
_entity_poly.entity_id
_entity_poly.type
_entity_poly.pdbx_seq_one_letter_code
_entity_poly.pdbx_strand_id
1 'polypeptide(L)' 'DKCSQFNVDRHKPPGFLQPIQPPNEVFQVLGMDWWGPTTTSLSGNRYVLVITDRLSGYVFAKASPTNTAQDTARILMEEI' A
#
# COMPACT_ATOMS: atom_id res chain seq x y z
N ASP A 1 -32.47 -7.86 -11.40
CA ASP A 1 -32.63 -7.58 -9.96
C ASP A 1 -33.27 -6.22 -9.67
N LYS A 2 -34.59 -6.10 -9.85
CA LYS A 2 -35.34 -4.87 -9.51
C LYS A 2 -35.90 -4.88 -8.08
N CYS A 3 -35.87 -6.05 -7.42
CA CYS A 3 -36.47 -6.27 -6.09
C CYS A 3 -35.66 -5.62 -4.96
N SER A 4 -34.33 -5.54 -5.09
CA SER A 4 -33.45 -4.97 -4.07
C SER A 4 -33.45 -3.43 -4.01
N GLN A 5 -34.05 -2.76 -5.00
CA GLN A 5 -34.02 -1.29 -5.11
C GLN A 5 -34.80 -0.57 -4.01
N PHE A 6 -35.78 -1.25 -3.40
CA PHE A 6 -36.66 -0.69 -2.36
C PHE A 6 -36.50 -1.38 -1.01
N ASN A 7 -35.50 -2.25 -0.87
CA ASN A 7 -35.23 -2.88 0.42
C ASN A 7 -34.70 -1.83 1.39
N VAL A 8 -35.27 -1.82 2.60
CA VAL A 8 -34.74 -0.99 3.69
C VAL A 8 -33.34 -1.50 4.02
N ASP A 9 -32.37 -0.59 4.00
CA ASP A 9 -31.01 -0.91 4.41
C ASP A 9 -31.00 -1.25 5.90
N ARG A 10 -30.60 -2.49 6.22
CA ARG A 10 -30.50 -3.00 7.60
C ARG A 10 -29.06 -3.13 8.08
N HIS A 11 -28.09 -2.54 7.38
CA HIS A 11 -26.72 -2.56 7.83
C HIS A 11 -26.56 -1.71 9.10
N LYS A 12 -25.84 -2.26 10.07
CA LYS A 12 -25.42 -1.48 11.25
C LYS A 12 -24.52 -0.33 10.77
N PRO A 13 -24.55 0.83 11.46
CA PRO A 13 -23.58 1.88 11.17
C PRO A 13 -22.15 1.31 11.28
N PRO A 14 -21.20 1.80 10.48
CA PRO A 14 -19.81 1.40 10.58
C PRO A 14 -19.33 1.53 12.02
N GLY A 15 -18.67 0.48 12.53
CA GLY A 15 -18.06 0.50 13.86
C GLY A 15 -16.81 1.39 13.91
N PHE A 16 -16.24 1.56 15.11
CA PHE A 16 -14.95 2.23 15.26
C PHE A 16 -13.83 1.44 14.56
N LEU A 17 -12.87 2.19 13.97
CA LEU A 17 -11.64 1.60 13.46
C LEU A 17 -10.87 0.93 14.60
N GLN A 18 -10.37 -0.29 14.35
CA GLN A 18 -9.50 -1.00 15.28
C GLN A 18 -8.06 -0.57 15.00
N PRO A 19 -7.37 0.09 15.94
CA PRO A 19 -5.98 0.48 15.76
C PRO A 19 -5.09 -0.75 15.60
N ILE A 20 -4.15 -0.68 14.67
CA ILE A 20 -3.09 -1.68 14.57
C ILE A 20 -2.10 -1.40 15.70
N GLN A 21 -1.80 -2.42 16.51
CA GLN A 21 -0.82 -2.28 17.58
C GLN A 21 0.54 -1.91 16.99
N PRO A 22 1.23 -0.88 17.54
CA PRO A 22 2.54 -0.50 17.05
C PRO A 22 3.53 -1.66 17.27
N PRO A 23 4.49 -1.85 16.34
CA PRO A 23 5.58 -2.80 16.56
C PRO A 23 6.47 -2.37 17.75
N ASN A 24 7.21 -3.31 18.32
CA ASN A 24 8.11 -3.06 19.46
C ASN A 24 9.52 -2.63 19.00
N GLU A 25 9.88 -2.95 17.77
CA GLU A 25 11.22 -2.70 17.21
C GLU A 25 11.12 -2.09 15.81
N VAL A 26 12.13 -1.30 15.44
CA VAL A 26 12.24 -0.73 14.09
C VAL A 26 12.47 -1.86 13.08
N PHE A 27 11.85 -1.74 11.91
CA PHE A 27 11.86 -2.73 10.83
C PHE A 27 11.17 -4.05 11.15
N GLN A 28 10.44 -4.15 12.27
CA GLN A 28 9.67 -5.36 12.60
C GLN A 28 8.45 -5.55 11.69
N VAL A 29 7.79 -4.45 11.31
CA VAL A 29 6.64 -4.46 10.41
C VAL A 29 6.81 -3.38 9.36
N LEU A 30 6.83 -3.79 8.10
CA LEU A 30 6.90 -2.90 6.94
C LEU A 30 5.51 -2.77 6.31
N GLY A 31 5.06 -1.54 6.09
CA GLY A 31 3.95 -1.26 5.18
C GLY A 31 4.49 -1.03 3.79
N MET A 32 3.92 -1.68 2.77
CA MET A 32 4.37 -1.54 1.38
C MET A 32 3.18 -1.22 0.50
N ASP A 33 3.32 -0.26 -0.40
CA ASP A 33 2.32 0.03 -1.42
C ASP A 33 2.92 0.62 -2.69
N TRP A 34 2.25 0.42 -3.82
CA TRP A 34 2.62 1.01 -5.10
C TRP A 34 1.83 2.29 -5.34
N TRP A 35 2.55 3.38 -5.56
CA TRP A 35 1.96 4.62 -6.07
C TRP A 35 2.08 4.69 -7.59
N GLY A 36 0.94 4.85 -8.28
CA GLY A 36 0.88 5.08 -9.71
C GLY A 36 -0.30 4.39 -10.41
N PRO A 37 -0.35 4.43 -11.75
CA PRO A 37 0.66 5.04 -12.64
C PRO A 37 0.65 6.57 -12.61
N THR A 38 1.84 7.17 -12.67
CA THR A 38 2.06 8.62 -12.80
C THR A 38 2.66 8.98 -14.18
N THR A 39 2.98 10.26 -14.39
CA THR A 39 3.73 10.74 -15.55
C THR A 39 5.04 9.97 -15.69
N THR A 40 5.30 9.45 -16.88
CA THR A 40 6.54 8.72 -17.15
C THR A 40 7.74 9.66 -17.01
N SER A 41 8.66 9.30 -16.13
CA SER A 41 9.95 9.98 -15.96
C SER A 41 10.85 9.79 -17.18
N LEU A 42 11.93 10.57 -17.24
CA LEU A 42 12.95 10.46 -18.29
C LEU A 42 13.57 9.05 -18.39
N SER A 43 13.63 8.32 -17.28
CA SER A 43 14.16 6.96 -17.22
C SER A 43 13.10 5.88 -17.50
N GLY A 44 11.89 6.25 -17.91
CA GLY A 44 10.81 5.30 -18.22
C GLY A 44 10.02 4.81 -17.01
N ASN A 45 10.34 5.28 -15.79
CA ASN A 45 9.60 4.89 -14.59
C ASN A 45 8.26 5.63 -14.50
N ARG A 46 7.21 4.94 -14.06
CA ARG A 46 5.86 5.50 -13.90
C ARG A 46 5.15 5.03 -12.62
N TYR A 47 5.84 4.24 -11.80
CA TYR A 47 5.38 3.80 -10.50
C TYR A 47 6.46 4.08 -9.45
N VAL A 48 6.04 4.20 -8.19
CA VAL A 48 6.95 4.26 -7.04
C VAL A 48 6.49 3.24 -6.01
N LEU A 49 7.37 2.30 -5.65
CA LEU A 49 7.16 1.42 -4.51
C LEU A 49 7.55 2.19 -3.25
N VAL A 50 6.60 2.36 -2.34
CA VAL A 50 6.79 3.01 -1.05
C VAL A 50 6.78 1.95 0.03
N ILE A 51 7.84 1.91 0.82
CA ILE A 51 8.03 0.95 1.92
C ILE A 51 8.30 1.75 3.18
N THR A 52 7.44 1.59 4.18
CA THR A 52 7.46 2.37 5.41
C THR A 52 7.63 1.46 6.62
N ASP A 53 8.65 1.72 7.43
CA ASP A 53 8.73 1.12 8.77
C ASP A 53 7.61 1.68 9.66
N ARG A 54 6.77 0.78 10.18
CA ARG A 54 5.56 1.18 10.91
C ARG A 54 5.82 1.77 12.28
N LEU A 55 7.00 1.54 12.87
CA LEU A 55 7.36 2.11 14.16
C LEU A 55 7.96 3.51 14.03
N SER A 56 9.03 3.65 13.24
CA SER A 56 9.74 4.93 13.09
C SER A 56 9.11 5.88 12.08
N GLY A 57 8.29 5.36 11.16
CA GLY A 57 7.81 6.11 10.00
C GLY A 57 8.88 6.32 8.92
N TYR A 58 10.02 5.64 8.99
CA TYR A 58 11.08 5.72 7.98
C TYR A 58 10.59 5.17 6.64
N VAL A 59 10.91 5.85 5.53
CA VAL A 59 10.39 5.52 4.20
C VAL A 59 11.51 5.24 3.20
N PHE A 60 11.40 4.13 2.49
CA PHE A 60 12.09 3.85 1.24
C PHE A 60 11.14 4.09 0.06
N ALA A 61 11.60 4.83 -0.95
CA ALA A 61 10.83 5.08 -2.16
C ALA A 61 11.65 4.70 -3.39
N LYS A 62 11.15 3.76 -4.20
CA LYS A 62 11.85 3.22 -5.38
C LYS A 62 11.00 3.33 -6.63
N ALA A 63 11.55 3.99 -7.65
CA ALA A 63 10.89 4.16 -8.93
C ALA A 63 10.99 2.89 -9.79
N SER A 64 9.90 2.55 -10.50
CA SER A 64 9.84 1.38 -11.37
C SER A 64 9.00 1.66 -12.63
N PRO A 65 9.29 1.03 -13.77
CA PRO A 65 8.44 1.12 -14.97
C PRO A 65 7.15 0.31 -14.81
N THR A 66 7.14 -0.69 -13.91
CA THR A 66 6.04 -1.64 -13.67
C THR A 66 5.79 -1.83 -12.17
N ASN A 67 4.62 -2.36 -11.80
CA ASN A 67 4.22 -2.59 -10.40
C ASN A 67 3.98 -4.08 -10.09
N THR A 68 4.83 -4.96 -10.61
CA THR A 68 4.63 -6.41 -10.47
C THR A 68 5.10 -6.94 -9.12
N ALA A 69 4.65 -8.15 -8.76
CA ALA A 69 5.17 -8.85 -7.60
C ALA A 69 6.68 -9.14 -7.73
N GLN A 70 7.16 -9.44 -8.94
CA GLN A 70 8.58 -9.63 -9.22
C GLN A 70 9.39 -8.36 -8.95
N ASP A 71 8.91 -7.19 -9.40
CA ASP A 71 9.58 -5.91 -9.13
C ASP A 71 9.64 -5.64 -7.63
N THR A 72 8.54 -5.93 -6.93
CA THR A 72 8.43 -5.76 -5.48
C THR A 72 9.45 -6.62 -4.75
N ALA A 73 9.56 -7.91 -5.11
CA ALA A 73 10.51 -8.83 -4.50
C ALA A 73 11.97 -8.42 -4.80
N ARG A 74 12.27 -8.05 -6.06
CA ARG A 74 13.61 -7.60 -6.46
C ARG A 74 14.04 -6.36 -5.67
N ILE A 75 13.20 -5.34 -5.61
CA ILE A 75 13.49 -4.10 -4.88
C ILE A 75 13.70 -4.40 -3.38
N LEU A 76 12.83 -5.21 -2.77
CA LEU A 76 12.93 -5.51 -1.35
C LEU A 76 14.18 -6.32 -0.98
N MET A 77 14.65 -7.22 -1.83
CA MET A 77 15.77 -8.11 -1.53
C MET A 77 17.13 -7.56 -1.95
N GLU A 78 17.18 -6.69 -2.96
CA GLU A 78 18.44 -6.23 -3.57
C GLU A 78 18.74 -4.75 -3.32
N GLU A 79 17.73 -3.92 -3.04
CA GLU A 79 17.89 -2.46 -2.97
C GLU A 79 17.60 -1.85 -1.58
N ILE A 80 17.10 -2.64 -0.64
CA ILE A 80 16.78 -2.26 0.74
C ILE A 80 17.57 -3.15 1.70
#